data_AF-A0AAV5YHY6-F1
#
_entry.id   AF-A0AAV5YHY6-F1
#
_cell.length_a   1.000
_cell.length_b   1.000
_cell.length_c   1.000
_cell.angle_alpha   90.00
_cell.angle_beta   90.00
_cell.angle_gamma   90.00
#
_symmetry.space_group_name_H-M   'P 1'
#
loop_
_entity.id
_entity.type
_entity.pdbx_description
1 polymer ?
#
loop_
_entity_poly.entity_id
_entity_poly.type
_entity_poly.pdbx_seq_one_letter_code
_entity_poly.pdbx_strand_id
1 'polypeptide(L)'
;MSIGAGIDSLHDARDATGAVLRALRDRLTPDEAAQAAAQLPRELKRLWASGRPALRQPIKLHRREFFERVRVDAGLKSLNQAEMVTDAVFAALKEQLSPGEASDVLAQLPADLKKQWVRA
;
A
#
# COMPACT_ATOMS: atom_id res chain seq x y z
N MET A 1 -29.47 -0.31 -0.67
CA MET A 1 -28.33 -0.90 0.08
C MET A 1 -27.11 -0.78 -0.80
N SER A 2 -26.25 0.22 -0.57
CA SER A 2 -25.03 0.41 -1.34
C SER A 2 -23.88 -0.27 -0.60
N ILE A 3 -23.50 -1.46 -1.08
CA ILE A 3 -22.24 -2.11 -0.71
C ILE A 3 -21.13 -1.54 -1.61
N GLY A 4 -20.80 -0.27 -1.38
CA GLY A 4 -19.64 0.37 -2.00
C GLY A 4 -18.69 0.73 -0.88
N ALA A 5 -17.43 0.27 -0.94
CA ALA A 5 -16.37 0.81 -0.10
C ALA A 5 -16.50 2.34 -0.13
N GLY A 6 -16.75 2.96 1.02
CA GLY A 6 -17.17 4.38 1.16
C GLY A 6 -16.07 5.37 0.78
N ILE A 7 -15.70 5.32 -0.50
CA ILE A 7 -14.81 6.17 -1.26
C ILE A 7 -15.79 6.94 -2.15
N ASP A 8 -16.09 8.17 -1.74
CA ASP A 8 -17.21 8.93 -2.27
C ASP A 8 -16.84 9.60 -3.64
N SER A 9 -15.56 9.52 -4.05
CA SER A 9 -15.03 10.14 -5.26
C SER A 9 -13.81 9.40 -5.85
N LEU A 10 -13.55 9.58 -7.15
CA LEU A 10 -12.29 9.16 -7.81
C LEU A 10 -11.06 9.80 -7.15
N HIS A 11 -11.21 11.03 -6.63
CA HIS A 11 -10.15 11.71 -5.89
C HIS A 11 -9.82 10.95 -4.60
N ASP A 12 -10.85 10.61 -3.82
CA ASP A 12 -10.72 9.80 -2.60
C ASP A 12 -10.08 8.44 -2.90
N ALA A 13 -10.44 7.81 -4.02
CA ALA A 13 -9.87 6.54 -4.44
C ALA A 13 -8.36 6.67 -4.71
N ARG A 14 -7.96 7.73 -5.41
CA ARG A 14 -6.56 8.01 -5.74
C ARG A 14 -5.74 8.30 -4.50
N ASP A 15 -6.27 9.08 -3.58
CA ASP A 15 -5.60 9.43 -2.33
C ASP A 15 -5.45 8.21 -1.42
N ALA A 16 -6.49 7.37 -1.34
CA ALA A 16 -6.47 6.10 -0.63
C ALA A 16 -5.44 5.12 -1.22
N THR A 17 -5.38 4.97 -2.54
CA THR A 17 -4.32 4.20 -3.20
C THR A 17 -2.94 4.77 -2.90
N GLY A 18 -2.76 6.08 -3.04
CA GLY A 18 -1.50 6.75 -2.73
C GLY A 18 -1.05 6.53 -1.29
N ALA A 19 -1.98 6.56 -0.32
CA ALA A 19 -1.68 6.32 1.08
C ALA A 19 -1.16 4.89 1.33
N VAL A 20 -1.79 3.88 0.74
CA VAL A 20 -1.32 2.48 0.85
C VAL A 20 0.06 2.32 0.21
N LEU A 21 0.26 2.86 -1.00
CA LEU A 21 1.55 2.76 -1.70
C LEU A 21 2.68 3.41 -0.91
N ARG A 22 2.44 4.58 -0.31
CA ARG A 22 3.42 5.27 0.54
C ARG A 22 3.70 4.51 1.83
N ALA A 23 2.66 3.98 2.48
CA ALA A 23 2.83 3.18 3.69
C ALA A 23 3.64 1.91 3.42
N LEU A 24 3.41 1.25 2.28
CA LEU A 24 4.19 0.10 1.83
C LEU A 24 5.64 0.51 1.51
N ARG A 25 5.85 1.53 0.67
CA ARG A 25 7.18 2.04 0.31
C ARG A 25 8.04 2.34 1.53
N ASP A 26 7.48 3.02 2.53
CA ASP A 26 8.20 3.39 3.74
C ASP A 26 8.45 2.21 4.69
N ARG A 27 7.77 1.07 4.48
CA ARG A 27 7.98 -0.18 5.22
C ARG A 27 9.05 -1.08 4.60
N LEU A 28 9.31 -0.92 3.31
CA LEU A 28 10.35 -1.63 2.56
C LEU A 28 11.72 -0.97 2.77
N THR A 29 12.80 -1.72 2.53
CA THR A 29 14.14 -1.13 2.39
C THR A 29 14.17 -0.24 1.14
N PRO A 30 15.07 0.75 1.08
CA PRO A 30 15.17 1.62 -0.09
C PRO A 30 15.39 0.86 -1.41
N ASP A 31 16.19 -0.21 -1.39
CA ASP A 31 16.47 -1.04 -2.57
C ASP A 31 15.21 -1.79 -3.03
N GLU A 32 14.53 -2.48 -2.12
CA GLU A 32 13.29 -3.22 -2.40
C GLU A 32 12.17 -2.27 -2.86
N ALA A 33 12.09 -1.09 -2.26
CA ALA A 33 11.15 -0.06 -2.69
C ALA A 33 11.44 0.44 -4.11
N ALA A 34 12.72 0.51 -4.50
CA ALA A 34 13.13 0.92 -5.84
C ALA A 34 12.88 -0.18 -6.88
N GLN A 35 13.14 -1.44 -6.53
CA GLN A 35 12.88 -2.61 -7.37
C GLN A 35 11.38 -2.77 -7.65
N ALA A 36 10.55 -2.70 -6.61
CA ALA A 36 9.10 -2.75 -6.76
C ALA A 36 8.60 -1.60 -7.64
N ALA A 37 9.09 -0.38 -7.38
CA ALA A 37 8.75 0.78 -8.18
C ALA A 37 9.14 0.64 -9.65
N ALA A 38 10.25 -0.03 -9.98
CA ALA A 38 10.71 -0.20 -11.35
C ALA A 38 9.71 -0.98 -12.22
N GLN A 39 8.96 -1.91 -11.62
CA GLN A 39 7.98 -2.75 -12.32
C GLN A 39 6.61 -2.08 -12.48
N LEU A 40 6.32 -1.03 -11.73
CA LEU A 40 5.01 -0.38 -11.77
C LEU A 40 4.75 0.34 -13.11
N PRO A 41 3.49 0.38 -13.59
CA PRO A 41 3.08 1.25 -14.68
C PRO A 41 3.20 2.73 -14.28
N ARG A 42 3.29 3.61 -15.29
CA ARG A 42 3.61 5.04 -15.11
C ARG A 42 2.70 5.75 -14.10
N GLU A 43 1.41 5.46 -14.12
CA GLU A 43 0.40 6.04 -13.24
C GLU A 43 0.66 5.64 -11.78
N LEU A 44 0.95 4.37 -11.50
CA LEU A 44 1.27 3.88 -10.16
C LEU A 44 2.65 4.35 -9.69
N LYS A 45 3.65 4.44 -10.58
CA LYS A 45 4.96 5.06 -10.27
C LYS A 45 4.80 6.49 -9.75
N ARG A 46 3.90 7.28 -10.36
CA ARG A 46 3.62 8.65 -9.89
C ARG A 46 3.03 8.66 -8.49
N LEU A 47 2.10 7.74 -8.18
CA LEU A 47 1.53 7.63 -6.84
C LEU A 47 2.55 7.11 -5.82
N TRP A 48 3.39 6.15 -6.20
CA TRP A 48 4.49 5.62 -5.39
C TRP A 48 5.50 6.70 -5.00
N ALA A 49 5.87 7.56 -5.95
CA ALA A 49 6.79 8.68 -5.73
C ALA A 49 6.13 9.91 -5.09
N SER A 50 4.79 9.95 -5.03
CA SER A 50 4.06 11.11 -4.51
C SER A 50 4.22 11.29 -3.00
N GLY A 51 3.92 12.51 -2.55
CA GLY A 51 3.89 12.85 -1.13
C GLY A 51 5.28 13.07 -0.53
N ARG A 52 5.45 12.63 0.72
CA ARG A 52 6.71 12.81 1.47
C ARG A 52 7.84 12.02 0.81
N PRO A 53 9.10 12.51 0.85
CA PRO A 53 10.26 11.75 0.40
C PRO A 53 10.33 10.39 1.11
N ALA A 54 10.83 9.37 0.41
CA ALA A 54 11.12 8.08 1.03
C ALA A 54 12.07 8.25 2.22
N LEU A 55 11.85 7.49 3.27
CA LEU A 55 12.65 7.57 4.47
C LEU A 55 14.00 6.87 4.27
N ARG A 56 15.03 7.36 4.95
CA ARG A 56 16.37 6.74 4.91
C ARG A 56 16.41 5.36 5.57
N GLN A 57 15.45 5.06 6.44
CA GLN A 57 15.31 3.77 7.10
C GLN A 57 13.84 3.31 7.04
N PRO A 58 13.60 1.98 6.91
CA PRO A 58 12.25 1.44 6.95
C PRO A 58 11.57 1.73 8.29
N ILE A 59 10.31 2.17 8.26
CA ILE A 59 9.50 2.26 9.47
C ILE A 59 9.00 0.87 9.82
N LYS A 60 9.12 0.48 11.09
CA LYS A 60 8.44 -0.71 11.60
C LYS A 60 6.94 -0.44 11.73
N LEU A 61 6.15 -0.91 10.78
CA LEU A 61 4.69 -0.89 10.81
C LEU A 61 4.18 -2.33 10.85
N HIS A 62 3.49 -2.70 11.93
CA HIS A 62 2.61 -3.86 11.99
C HIS A 62 1.25 -3.53 11.37
N ARG A 63 0.38 -4.53 11.18
CA ARG A 63 -0.88 -4.41 10.44
C ARG A 63 -1.76 -3.27 10.94
N ARG A 64 -1.93 -3.17 12.27
CA ARG A 64 -2.77 -2.12 12.86
C ARG A 64 -2.21 -0.72 12.62
N GLU A 65 -0.90 -0.53 12.78
CA GLU A 65 -0.24 0.76 12.58
C GLU A 65 -0.23 1.14 11.09
N PHE A 66 -0.07 0.16 10.21
CA PHE A 66 -0.20 0.34 8.77
C PHE A 66 -1.59 0.85 8.40
N PHE A 67 -2.66 0.20 8.90
CA PHE A 67 -4.02 0.63 8.62
C PHE A 67 -4.36 1.99 9.25
N GLU A 68 -3.89 2.26 10.47
CA GLU A 68 -4.05 3.59 11.08
C GLU A 68 -3.39 4.68 10.24
N ARG A 69 -2.17 4.42 9.75
CA ARG A 69 -1.47 5.34 8.87
C ARG A 69 -2.24 5.57 7.57
N VAL A 70 -2.68 4.51 6.91
CA VAL A 70 -3.48 4.62 5.67
C VAL A 70 -4.77 5.39 5.92
N ARG A 71 -5.45 5.11 7.04
CA ARG A 71 -6.69 5.79 7.43
C ARG A 71 -6.47 7.30 7.59
N VAL A 72 -5.42 7.70 8.30
CA VAL A 72 -5.09 9.11 8.53
C VAL A 72 -4.64 9.78 7.23
N ASP A 73 -3.72 9.16 6.49
CA ASP A 73 -3.13 9.74 5.27
C ASP A 73 -4.14 9.88 4.13
N ALA A 74 -5.23 9.10 4.13
CA ALA A 74 -6.30 9.13 3.13
C ALA A 74 -7.64 9.68 3.65
N GLY A 75 -7.71 10.15 4.90
CA GLY A 75 -8.94 10.69 5.48
C GLY A 75 -10.10 9.68 5.60
N LEU A 76 -9.79 8.39 5.74
CA LEU A 76 -10.81 7.33 5.82
C LEU A 76 -11.51 7.33 7.18
N LYS A 77 -12.79 6.93 7.17
CA LYS A 77 -13.68 7.01 8.33
C LYS A 77 -13.45 5.86 9.33
N SER A 78 -12.77 4.78 8.92
CA SER A 78 -12.55 3.61 9.80
C SER A 78 -11.33 2.77 9.38
N LEU A 79 -10.85 1.92 10.30
CA LEU A 79 -9.83 0.91 10.01
C LEU A 79 -10.32 -0.14 9.01
N ASN A 80 -11.60 -0.49 9.02
CA ASN A 80 -12.16 -1.43 8.05
C ASN A 80 -12.07 -0.88 6.62
N GLN A 81 -12.30 0.42 6.44
CA GLN A 81 -12.08 1.06 5.14
C GLN A 81 -10.60 1.01 4.72
N ALA A 82 -9.68 1.30 5.64
CA ALA A 82 -8.25 1.21 5.36
C ALA A 82 -7.82 -0.21 4.98
N GLU A 83 -8.36 -1.22 5.67
CA GLU A 83 -8.15 -2.63 5.36
C GLU A 83 -8.65 -3.00 3.96
N MET A 84 -9.89 -2.63 3.60
CA MET A 84 -10.45 -2.88 2.27
C MET A 84 -9.64 -2.21 1.14
N VAL A 85 -9.22 -0.97 1.32
CA VAL A 85 -8.36 -0.28 0.34
C VAL A 85 -6.99 -0.97 0.27
N THR A 86 -6.43 -1.36 1.40
CA THR A 86 -5.13 -2.06 1.44
C THR A 86 -5.21 -3.38 0.68
N ASP A 87 -6.28 -4.15 0.87
CA ASP A 87 -6.53 -5.38 0.11
C ASP A 87 -6.56 -5.12 -1.40
N ALA A 88 -7.39 -4.17 -1.85
CA ALA A 88 -7.51 -3.86 -3.27
C ALA A 88 -6.18 -3.40 -3.90
N VAL A 89 -5.40 -2.59 -3.18
CA VAL A 89 -4.09 -2.11 -3.66
C VAL A 89 -3.05 -3.22 -3.64
N PHE A 90 -3.04 -4.10 -2.64
CA PHE A 90 -2.12 -5.25 -2.60
C PHE A 90 -2.43 -6.25 -3.71
N ALA A 91 -3.71 -6.53 -3.98
CA ALA A 91 -4.14 -7.34 -5.11
C ALA A 91 -3.62 -6.76 -6.42
N ALA A 92 -3.89 -5.47 -6.67
CA ALA A 92 -3.45 -4.77 -7.87
C ALA A 92 -1.91 -4.76 -8.01
N LEU A 93 -1.17 -4.58 -6.92
CA LEU A 93 0.29 -4.64 -6.95
C LEU A 93 0.81 -6.01 -7.37
N LYS A 94 0.25 -7.10 -6.83
CA LYS A 94 0.66 -8.46 -7.20
C LYS A 94 0.45 -8.77 -8.67
N GLU A 95 -0.53 -8.15 -9.31
CA GLU A 95 -0.75 -8.29 -10.76
C GLU A 95 0.30 -7.53 -11.60
N GLN A 96 0.93 -6.49 -11.05
CA GLN A 96 1.94 -5.69 -11.74
C GLN A 96 3.37 -6.20 -11.50
N LEU A 97 3.60 -6.89 -10.38
CA LEU A 97 4.92 -7.38 -9.98
C LEU A 97 5.17 -8.78 -10.53
N SER A 98 6.42 -9.05 -10.93
CA SER A 98 6.85 -10.41 -11.22
C SER A 98 6.75 -11.30 -9.96
N PRO A 99 6.64 -12.63 -10.12
CA PRO A 99 6.54 -13.53 -8.96
C PRO A 99 7.71 -13.42 -7.96
N GLY A 100 8.92 -13.16 -8.47
CA GLY A 100 10.11 -12.93 -7.63
C GLY A 100 9.96 -11.66 -6.80
N GLU A 101 9.65 -10.55 -7.45
CA GLU A 101 9.49 -9.25 -6.79
C GLU A 101 8.34 -9.24 -5.78
N ALA A 102 7.21 -9.88 -6.10
CA ALA A 102 6.11 -10.03 -5.15
C ALA A 102 6.53 -10.86 -3.92
N SER A 103 7.45 -11.80 -4.09
CA SER A 103 8.02 -12.59 -2.99
C SER A 103 9.01 -11.77 -2.16
N ASP A 104 9.81 -10.92 -2.79
CA ASP A 104 10.75 -10.03 -2.11
C ASP A 104 10.01 -8.97 -1.27
N VAL A 105 8.97 -8.34 -1.84
CA VAL A 105 8.04 -7.47 -1.09
C VAL A 105 7.43 -8.21 0.08
N LEU A 106 6.88 -9.41 -0.13
CA LEU A 106 6.30 -10.24 0.93
C LEU A 106 7.31 -10.52 2.05
N ALA A 107 8.58 -10.79 1.72
CA ALA A 107 9.62 -11.11 2.68
C ALA A 107 9.89 -9.97 3.67
N GLN A 108 9.78 -8.72 3.23
CA GLN A 108 9.97 -7.50 4.03
C GLN A 108 8.83 -7.19 5.02
N LEU A 109 7.67 -7.82 4.84
CA LEU A 109 6.50 -7.58 5.69
C LEU A 109 6.57 -8.34 7.03
N PRO A 110 6.05 -7.77 8.14
CA PRO A 110 5.85 -8.51 9.38
C PRO A 110 4.75 -9.57 9.22
N ALA A 111 4.71 -10.56 10.11
CA ALA A 111 3.84 -11.74 9.98
C ALA A 111 2.34 -11.42 9.79
N ASP A 112 1.85 -10.37 10.42
CA ASP A 112 0.46 -9.93 10.32
C ASP A 112 0.14 -9.21 9.00
N LEU A 113 1.07 -8.44 8.44
CA LEU A 113 0.94 -7.89 7.08
C LEU A 113 1.22 -8.93 6.00
N LYS A 114 2.04 -9.95 6.25
CA LYS A 114 2.18 -11.10 5.34
C LYS A 114 0.85 -11.80 5.11
N LYS A 115 0.09 -12.03 6.19
CA LYS A 115 -1.28 -12.57 6.10
C LYS A 115 -2.19 -11.67 5.26
N GLN A 116 -2.05 -10.35 5.41
CA GLN A 116 -2.78 -9.38 4.60
C GLN A 116 -2.42 -9.46 3.11
N TRP A 117 -1.13 -9.51 2.78
CA TRP A 117 -0.64 -9.61 1.40
C TRP A 117 -1.08 -10.90 0.71
N VAL A 118 -1.04 -12.02 1.45
CA VAL A 118 -1.43 -13.34 0.95
C VAL A 118 -2.93 -13.44 0.71
N ARG A 119 -3.76 -12.81 1.55
CA ARG A 119 -5.24 -12.88 1.42
C ARG A 119 -5.83 -11.92 0.40
N ALA A 120 -5.15 -10.79 0.15
CA ALA A 120 -5.52 -9.84 -0.89
C ALA A 120 -5.53 -10.52 -2.26
#